data_AF-A0A2S8S4D1-F1
#
_entry.id   AF-A0A2S8S4D1-F1
#
_cell.length_a   1.000
_cell.length_b   1.000
_cell.length_c   1.000
_cell.angle_alpha   90.00
_cell.angle_beta   90.00
_cell.angle_gamma   90.00
#
_symmetry.space_group_name_H-M   'P 1'
#
loop_
_entity.id
_entity.type
_entity.pdbx_description
1 polymer ?
#
loop_
_entity_poly.entity_id
_entity_poly.type
_entity_poly.pdbx_seq_one_letter_code
_entity_poly.pdbx_strand_id
1 'polypeptide(L)'
;MTQSMPVALDLPVPLILALGQAARDAGVTPTDFVILALTDALHERGHPPGDATAGVRQALGLAGDWLDLQRRLRQAGHVLRRHRDGGLYLHDWPFDRPVLPLSDLGYTLAGLTLRFAAPFPGEPVAAPLSQTRAA
;
A
#
# COMPACT_ATOMS: atom_id res chain seq x y z
N MET A 1 12.76 -4.10 18.30
CA MET A 1 14.16 -4.50 18.01
C MET A 1 14.17 -4.99 16.58
N THR A 2 14.85 -4.30 15.66
CA THR A 2 14.90 -4.69 14.24
C THR A 2 15.96 -5.78 14.10
N GLN A 3 15.55 -6.98 13.70
CA GLN A 3 16.46 -8.12 13.55
C GLN A 3 17.10 -8.06 12.16
N SER A 4 18.43 -7.99 12.10
CA SER A 4 19.18 -7.98 10.84
C SER A 4 19.84 -9.35 10.61
N MET A 5 19.70 -9.89 9.39
CA MET A 5 20.33 -11.15 8.99
C MET A 5 21.30 -10.90 7.81
N PRO A 6 22.56 -11.36 7.87
CA PRO A 6 23.50 -11.17 6.77
C PRO A 6 23.11 -12.02 5.56
N VAL A 7 23.20 -11.41 4.36
CA VAL A 7 22.96 -12.08 3.07
C VAL A 7 24.22 -11.93 2.23
N ALA A 8 24.75 -13.04 1.70
CA ALA A 8 25.86 -13.05 0.75
C ALA A 8 25.32 -13.12 -0.69
N LEU A 9 25.85 -12.29 -1.58
CA LEU A 9 25.45 -12.21 -2.99
C LEU A 9 26.69 -12.34 -3.87
N ASP A 10 26.64 -13.27 -4.83
CA ASP A 10 27.64 -13.35 -5.89
C ASP A 10 27.29 -12.37 -7.01
N LEU A 11 27.97 -11.24 -7.05
CA LEU A 11 27.74 -10.19 -8.04
C LEU A 11 28.84 -10.21 -9.12
N PRO A 12 28.49 -10.06 -10.41
CA PRO A 12 29.48 -9.87 -11.47
C PRO A 12 30.34 -8.63 -11.18
N VAL A 13 31.65 -8.71 -11.48
CA VAL A 13 32.61 -7.62 -11.26
C VAL A 13 32.13 -6.26 -11.82
N PRO A 14 31.55 -6.17 -13.03
CA PRO A 14 31.04 -4.90 -13.54
C PRO A 14 29.95 -4.26 -12.66
N LEU A 15 29.14 -5.09 -12.01
CA LEU A 15 28.04 -4.67 -11.16
C LEU A 15 28.57 -4.17 -9.81
N ILE A 16 29.61 -4.81 -9.27
CA ILE A 16 30.32 -4.33 -8.07
C ILE A 16 30.92 -2.95 -8.31
N LEU A 17 31.55 -2.74 -9.48
CA LEU A 17 32.12 -1.44 -9.85
C LEU A 17 31.05 -0.36 -10.01
N ALA A 18 29.96 -0.67 -10.71
CA ALA A 18 28.83 0.25 -10.88
C ALA A 18 28.18 0.61 -9.53
N LEU A 19 28.01 -0.37 -8.64
CA LEU A 19 27.49 -0.17 -7.29
C LEU A 19 28.38 0.79 -6.49
N GLY A 20 29.70 0.55 -6.50
CA GLY A 20 30.65 1.41 -5.79
C GLY A 20 30.64 2.85 -6.30
N GLN A 21 30.45 3.05 -7.61
CA GLN A 21 30.33 4.37 -8.20
C GLN A 21 29.03 5.07 -7.78
N ALA A 22 27.89 4.38 -7.92
CA ALA A 22 26.58 4.93 -7.58
C ALA A 22 26.47 5.27 -6.09
N ALA A 23 27.04 4.46 -5.20
CA ALA A 23 27.08 4.73 -3.77
C ALA A 23 27.90 6.01 -3.45
N ARG A 24 29.04 6.21 -4.12
CA ARG A 24 29.83 7.45 -4.00
C ARG A 24 29.07 8.66 -4.49
N ASP A 25 28.46 8.57 -5.67
CA ASP A 25 27.71 9.69 -6.26
C ASP A 25 26.53 10.09 -5.37
N ALA A 26 25.94 9.13 -4.66
CA ALA A 26 24.88 9.35 -3.66
C ALA A 26 25.40 9.71 -2.25
N GLY A 27 26.71 9.66 -1.99
CA GLY A 27 27.30 9.99 -0.69
C GLY A 27 27.01 8.98 0.44
N VAL A 28 26.68 7.74 0.10
CA VAL A 28 26.32 6.67 1.06
C VAL A 28 27.27 5.48 0.96
N THR A 29 27.20 4.55 1.92
CA THR A 29 27.99 3.31 1.83
C THR A 29 27.42 2.37 0.75
N PRO A 30 28.24 1.47 0.17
CA PRO A 30 27.73 0.48 -0.79
C PRO A 30 26.62 -0.40 -0.21
N THR A 31 26.71 -0.76 1.07
CA THR A 31 25.67 -1.54 1.76
C THR A 31 24.36 -0.76 1.84
N ASP A 32 24.42 0.51 2.27
CA ASP A 32 23.22 1.35 2.36
C ASP A 32 22.60 1.57 0.98
N PHE A 33 23.45 1.73 -0.05
CA PHE A 33 22.97 1.85 -1.43
C PHE A 33 22.29 0.57 -1.91
N VAL A 34 22.83 -0.62 -1.62
CA VAL A 34 22.19 -1.90 -1.95
C VAL A 34 20.84 -2.01 -1.24
N ILE A 35 20.78 -1.68 0.05
CA ILE A 35 19.52 -1.73 0.82
C ILE A 35 18.49 -0.79 0.22
N LEU A 36 18.89 0.44 -0.13
CA LEU A 36 18.01 1.42 -0.76
C LEU A 36 17.50 0.93 -2.12
N ALA A 37 18.41 0.49 -2.99
CA ALA A 37 18.07 -0.01 -4.32
C ALA A 37 17.17 -1.25 -4.27
N LEU A 38 17.42 -2.17 -3.33
CA LEU A 38 16.56 -3.33 -3.11
C LEU A 38 15.19 -2.92 -2.57
N THR A 39 15.15 -1.97 -1.65
CA THR A 39 13.89 -1.45 -1.10
C THR A 39 13.03 -0.83 -2.19
N ASP A 40 13.61 0.03 -3.02
CA ASP A 40 12.92 0.66 -4.14
C ASP A 40 12.49 -0.39 -5.17
N ALA A 41 13.38 -1.31 -5.55
CA ALA A 41 13.07 -2.36 -6.54
C ALA A 41 11.98 -3.34 -6.06
N LEU A 42 11.86 -3.54 -4.75
CA LEU A 42 10.79 -4.32 -4.13
C LEU A 42 9.50 -3.51 -4.04
N HIS A 43 9.58 -2.23 -3.70
CA HIS A 43 8.43 -1.32 -3.68
C HIS A 43 7.80 -1.16 -5.07
N GLU A 44 8.61 -0.95 -6.10
CA GLU A 44 8.18 -0.88 -7.51
C GLU A 44 7.51 -2.17 -7.99
N ARG A 45 7.83 -3.31 -7.36
CA ARG A 45 7.23 -4.62 -7.64
C ARG A 45 6.08 -4.98 -6.70
N GLY A 46 5.68 -4.07 -5.81
CA GLY A 46 4.56 -4.29 -4.90
C GLY A 46 4.86 -5.12 -3.66
N HIS A 47 6.14 -5.25 -3.30
CA HIS A 47 6.63 -6.02 -2.17
C HIS A 47 7.39 -5.15 -1.15
N PRO A 48 6.82 -4.04 -0.63
CA PRO A 48 7.56 -3.13 0.24
C PRO A 48 8.15 -3.87 1.47
N PRO A 49 9.46 -3.72 1.76
CA PRO A 49 10.07 -4.37 2.90
C PRO A 49 9.57 -3.74 4.21
N GLY A 50 8.87 -4.55 5.02
CA GLY A 50 8.30 -4.14 6.30
C GLY A 50 6.96 -4.82 6.55
N ASP A 51 6.37 -4.55 7.72
CA ASP A 51 4.99 -4.92 7.98
C ASP A 51 4.11 -3.99 7.14
N ALA A 52 3.75 -4.39 5.92
CA ALA A 52 2.84 -3.63 5.03
C ALA A 52 1.60 -3.16 5.80
N THR A 53 1.16 -3.97 6.76
CA THR A 53 0.07 -3.66 7.68
C THR A 53 0.35 -2.52 8.67
N ALA A 54 1.59 -2.22 9.05
CA ALA A 54 1.91 -1.07 9.90
C ALA A 54 1.71 0.26 9.16
N GLY A 55 2.20 0.38 7.92
CA GLY A 55 1.97 1.57 7.08
C GLY A 55 0.49 1.77 6.78
N VAL A 56 -0.23 0.68 6.51
CA VAL A 56 -1.68 0.69 6.28
C VAL A 56 -2.45 1.09 7.56
N ARG A 57 -2.10 0.54 8.73
CA ARG A 57 -2.71 0.93 10.02
C ARG A 57 -2.45 2.39 10.36
N GLN A 58 -1.25 2.90 10.08
CA GLN A 58 -0.93 4.31 10.27
C GLN A 58 -1.74 5.21 9.33
N ALA A 59 -1.87 4.83 8.06
CA ALA A 59 -2.72 5.55 7.10
C ALA A 59 -4.19 5.56 7.54
N LEU A 60 -4.71 4.41 8.00
CA LEU A 60 -6.07 4.29 8.55
C LEU A 60 -6.25 5.10 9.84
N GLY A 61 -5.24 5.19 10.69
CA GLY A 61 -5.28 5.98 11.92
C GLY A 61 -5.32 7.48 11.65
N LEU A 62 -4.51 7.97 10.71
CA LEU A 62 -4.32 9.41 10.46
C LEU A 62 -5.29 10.01 9.44
N ALA A 63 -5.93 9.21 8.59
CA ALA A 63 -6.83 9.73 7.58
C ALA A 63 -8.06 10.42 8.19
N GLY A 64 -8.38 11.60 7.66
CA GLY A 64 -9.60 12.35 7.99
C GLY A 64 -10.79 12.04 7.09
N ASP A 65 -10.52 11.60 5.86
CA ASP A 65 -11.52 11.27 4.84
C ASP A 65 -11.00 10.17 3.90
N TRP A 66 -11.86 9.73 2.96
CA TRP A 66 -11.52 8.70 1.99
C TRP A 66 -10.41 9.09 1.01
N LEU A 67 -10.33 10.37 0.63
CA LEU A 67 -9.34 10.83 -0.35
C LEU A 67 -7.95 10.88 0.28
N ASP A 68 -7.84 11.38 1.52
CA ASP A 68 -6.61 11.38 2.30
C ASP A 68 -6.16 9.95 2.61
N LEU A 69 -7.10 9.06 2.93
CA LEU A 69 -6.79 7.63 3.12
C LEU A 69 -6.18 7.02 1.85
N GLN A 70 -6.82 7.19 0.70
CA GLN A 70 -6.31 6.67 -0.57
C GLN A 70 -4.97 7.29 -0.97
N ARG A 71 -4.74 8.57 -0.68
CA ARG A 71 -3.46 9.25 -0.92
C ARG A 71 -2.34 8.66 -0.06
N ARG A 72 -2.58 8.47 1.24
CA ARG A 72 -1.61 7.87 2.17
C ARG A 72 -1.32 6.42 1.84
N LEU A 73 -2.36 5.66 1.48
CA LEU A 73 -2.17 4.27 1.04
C LEU A 73 -1.34 4.19 -0.23
N ARG A 74 -1.55 5.08 -1.21
CA ARG A 74 -0.73 5.12 -2.42
C ARG A 74 0.74 5.43 -2.15
N GLN A 75 1.02 6.32 -1.20
CA GLN A 75 2.40 6.57 -0.73
C GLN A 75 3.02 5.33 -0.07
N ALA A 76 2.19 4.44 0.47
CA ALA A 76 2.61 3.16 1.02
C ALA A 76 2.58 1.99 0.00
N GLY A 77 2.34 2.26 -1.30
CA GLY A 77 2.28 1.23 -2.34
C GLY A 77 0.97 0.44 -2.37
N HIS A 78 -0.10 0.97 -1.78
CA HIS A 78 -1.38 0.28 -1.69
C HIS A 78 -2.58 1.13 -2.12
N VAL A 79 -3.68 0.48 -2.44
CA VAL A 79 -4.96 1.13 -2.75
C VAL A 79 -6.10 0.34 -2.14
N LEU A 80 -7.14 1.03 -1.67
CA LEU A 80 -8.35 0.36 -1.19
C LEU A 80 -9.33 0.14 -2.34
N ARG A 81 -9.81 -1.09 -2.50
CA ARG A 81 -10.86 -1.46 -3.45
C ARG A 81 -11.99 -2.21 -2.77
N ARG A 82 -13.18 -2.10 -3.33
CA ARG A 82 -14.34 -2.86 -2.87
C ARG A 82 -14.38 -4.20 -3.60
N HIS A 83 -14.62 -5.28 -2.85
CA HIS A 83 -14.77 -6.61 -3.41
C HIS A 83 -16.25 -7.00 -3.49
N ARG A 84 -16.59 -8.06 -4.25
CA ARG A 84 -17.98 -8.46 -4.53
C ARG A 84 -18.78 -8.84 -3.28
N ASP A 85 -18.07 -9.23 -2.23
CA ASP A 85 -18.58 -9.63 -0.92
C ASP A 85 -18.98 -8.42 -0.04
N GLY A 86 -18.87 -7.19 -0.58
CA GLY A 86 -19.26 -5.96 0.10
C GLY A 86 -18.19 -5.38 1.03
N GLY A 87 -17.09 -6.12 1.23
CA GLY A 87 -15.93 -5.70 2.01
C GLY A 87 -14.96 -4.81 1.25
N LEU A 88 -14.04 -4.22 2.02
CA LEU A 88 -12.88 -3.49 1.50
C LEU A 88 -11.66 -4.39 1.51
N TYR A 89 -10.91 -4.39 0.42
CA TYR A 89 -9.65 -5.10 0.26
C TYR A 89 -8.54 -4.11 -0.02
N LEU A 90 -7.40 -4.38 0.59
CA LEU A 90 -6.15 -3.74 0.25
C LEU A 90 -5.62 -4.40 -1.02
N HIS A 91 -5.39 -3.58 -2.04
CA HIS A 91 -4.73 -3.98 -3.27
C HIS A 91 -3.34 -3.35 -3.33
N ASP A 92 -2.46 -4.03 -4.02
CA ASP A 92 -1.14 -3.55 -4.37
C ASP A 92 -1.22 -2.48 -5.46
N TRP A 93 -0.39 -1.45 -5.39
CA TRP A 93 -0.30 -0.38 -6.37
C TRP A 93 1.15 -0.32 -6.90
N PRO A 94 1.37 -0.36 -8.22
CA PRO A 94 0.41 -0.10 -9.30
C PRO A 94 -0.28 -1.33 -9.92
N PHE A 95 0.01 -2.56 -9.48
CA PHE A 95 -0.44 -3.79 -10.17
C PHE A 95 -1.87 -4.24 -9.87
N ASP A 96 -2.56 -3.61 -8.93
CA ASP A 96 -3.96 -3.83 -8.53
C ASP A 96 -4.28 -5.24 -8.03
N ARG A 97 -3.29 -5.96 -7.49
CA ARG A 97 -3.48 -7.32 -6.98
C ARG A 97 -4.06 -7.30 -5.56
N PRO A 98 -5.05 -8.16 -5.23
CA PRO A 98 -5.58 -8.23 -3.87
C PRO A 98 -4.50 -8.77 -2.92
N VAL A 99 -4.23 -8.03 -1.86
CA VAL A 99 -3.24 -8.39 -0.82
C VAL A 99 -3.95 -9.01 0.37
N LEU A 100 -4.87 -8.27 0.98
CA LEU A 100 -5.59 -8.71 2.19
C LEU A 100 -6.92 -7.97 2.38
N PRO A 101 -7.92 -8.58 3.02
CA PRO A 101 -9.15 -7.90 3.39
C PRO A 101 -8.91 -6.93 4.56
N LEU A 102 -9.50 -5.75 4.49
CA LEU A 102 -9.37 -4.71 5.51
C LEU A 102 -9.90 -5.15 6.89
N SER A 103 -10.82 -6.13 6.90
CA SER A 103 -11.35 -6.76 8.10
C SER A 103 -10.27 -7.45 8.94
N ASP A 104 -9.22 -7.97 8.30
CA ASP A 104 -8.11 -8.61 9.01
C ASP A 104 -7.26 -7.59 9.76
N LEU A 105 -7.41 -6.30 9.44
CA LEU A 105 -6.82 -5.18 10.17
C LEU A 105 -7.75 -4.59 11.24
N GLY A 106 -8.93 -5.18 11.42
CA GLY A 106 -9.94 -4.72 12.37
C GLY A 106 -10.77 -3.52 11.89
N TYR A 107 -10.68 -3.16 10.61
CA TYR A 107 -11.46 -2.06 10.03
C TYR A 107 -12.53 -2.60 9.08
N THR A 108 -13.73 -2.02 9.15
CA THR A 108 -14.84 -2.36 8.27
C THR A 108 -15.24 -1.16 7.42
N LEU A 109 -15.83 -1.43 6.27
CA LEU A 109 -16.40 -0.39 5.41
C LEU A 109 -17.39 0.48 6.19
N ALA A 110 -18.34 -0.15 6.91
CA ALA A 110 -19.32 0.56 7.71
C ALA A 110 -18.68 1.46 8.77
N GLY A 111 -17.65 0.98 9.47
CA GLY A 111 -16.93 1.77 10.47
C GLY A 111 -16.22 2.99 9.86
N LEU A 112 -15.59 2.83 8.71
CA LEU A 112 -14.95 3.94 8.00
C LEU A 112 -15.96 4.91 7.37
N THR A 113 -17.08 4.41 6.85
CA THR A 113 -18.19 5.24 6.35
C THR A 113 -18.78 6.10 7.45
N LEU A 114 -18.98 5.54 8.66
CA LEU A 114 -19.41 6.30 9.83
C LEU A 114 -18.37 7.34 10.25
N ARG A 115 -17.08 6.96 10.27
CA ARG A 115 -15.98 7.86 10.65
C ARG A 115 -15.82 9.03 9.69
N PHE A 116 -15.87 8.77 8.39
CA PHE A 116 -15.66 9.79 7.36
C PHE A 116 -16.96 10.48 6.94
N ALA A 117 -18.10 10.10 7.54
CA ALA A 117 -19.44 10.62 7.23
C ALA A 117 -19.76 10.61 5.72
N ALA A 118 -19.20 9.65 4.98
CA ALA A 118 -19.29 9.58 3.53
C ALA A 118 -19.27 8.12 3.05
N PRO A 119 -20.05 7.78 2.00
CA PRO A 119 -19.92 6.47 1.36
C PRO A 119 -18.54 6.32 0.71
N PHE A 120 -18.12 5.08 0.46
CA PHE A 120 -16.86 4.83 -0.21
C PHE A 120 -16.86 5.40 -1.64
N PRO A 121 -15.84 6.17 -2.03
CA PRO A 121 -15.81 6.82 -3.33
C PRO A 121 -15.76 5.80 -4.47
N GLY A 122 -16.60 6.00 -5.49
CA GLY A 122 -16.77 5.06 -6.61
C GLY A 122 -17.98 4.14 -6.48
N GLU A 123 -18.84 4.32 -5.47
CA GLU A 123 -20.20 3.78 -5.53
C GLU A 123 -20.98 4.42 -6.68
N PRO A 124 -21.68 3.63 -7.52
CA PRO A 124 -22.88 4.18 -8.14
C PRO A 124 -23.81 4.52 -6.98
N VAL A 125 -24.18 5.80 -6.84
CA VAL A 125 -25.30 6.20 -5.99
C VAL A 125 -26.44 5.24 -6.32
N ALA A 126 -26.86 4.44 -5.34
CA ALA A 126 -28.02 3.59 -5.51
C ALA A 126 -29.17 4.53 -5.88
N ALA A 127 -29.63 4.45 -7.14
CA ALA A 127 -30.72 5.25 -7.62
C ALA A 127 -31.91 5.08 -6.66
N PRO A 128 -32.56 6.17 -6.22
CA PRO A 128 -33.66 6.06 -5.28
C PRO A 128 -34.72 5.14 -5.88
N LEU A 129 -35.12 4.14 -5.07
CA LEU A 129 -36.19 3.20 -5.38
C LEU A 129 -37.40 4.00 -5.88
N SER A 130 -37.64 3.96 -7.20
CA SER A 130 -38.85 4.51 -7.78
C SER A 130 -39.99 3.67 -7.25
N GLN A 131 -40.76 4.26 -6.33
CA GLN A 131 -42.00 3.69 -5.82
C GLN A 131 -42.84 3.22 -7.00
N THR A 132 -43.09 1.92 -7.05
CA THR A 132 -44.07 1.33 -7.96
C THR A 132 -45.43 1.90 -7.61
N ARG A 133 -45.94 2.73 -8.52
CA ARG A 133 -47.29 3.26 -8.48
C ARG A 133 -48.22 2.11 -8.93
N ALA A 134 -48.92 1.51 -7.98
CA ALA A 134 -50.00 0.57 -8.26
C ALA A 134 -51.19 1.35 -8.87
N ALA A 135 -51.71 0.83 -9.97
CA ALA A 135 -52.95 1.27 -10.62
C ALA A 135 -54.18 0.68 -9.93
#